data_AF-A0A932U4U0-F1
#
_entry.id   AF-A0A932U4U0-F1
#
_cell.length_a   1.000
_cell.length_b   1.000
_cell.length_c   1.000
_cell.angle_alpha   90.00
_cell.angle_beta   90.00
_cell.angle_gamma   90.00
#
_symmetry.space_group_name_H-M   'P 1'
#
loop_
_entity.id
_entity.type
_entity.pdbx_description
1 polymer ?
#
loop_
_entity_poly.entity_id
_entity_poly.type
_entity_poly.pdbx_seq_one_letter_code
_entity_poly.pdbx_strand_id
1 'polypeptide(L)'
;MNDVMTIAASSRLNEVLRIAQVFSTSERVLLAKLLLDSVIHEQEQDEADWQQMGLAFFEKDWDNPDDAIYDNWRELYEVQAG
;
A
#
# COMPACT_ATOMS: atom_id res chain seq x y z
N MET A 1 -1.97 3.27 -30.48
CA MET A 1 -0.99 2.63 -29.56
C MET A 1 -1.66 1.84 -28.43
N ASN A 2 -2.84 2.22 -27.93
CA ASN A 2 -3.53 1.46 -26.87
C ASN A 2 -4.02 0.06 -27.29
N ASP A 3 -4.51 -0.12 -28.53
CA ASP A 3 -5.03 -1.43 -28.98
C ASP A 3 -3.98 -2.54 -29.03
N VAL A 4 -2.73 -2.20 -29.39
CA VAL A 4 -1.65 -3.18 -29.52
C VAL A 4 -1.22 -3.71 -28.15
N MET A 5 -1.21 -2.85 -27.13
CA MET A 5 -0.93 -3.24 -25.73
C MET A 5 -2.01 -4.18 -25.18
N THR A 6 -3.29 -3.90 -25.45
CA THR A 6 -4.43 -4.71 -24.98
C THR A 6 -4.46 -6.10 -25.63
N ILE A 7 -4.16 -6.19 -26.92
CA ILE A 7 -4.11 -7.47 -27.66
C ILE A 7 -2.90 -8.32 -27.22
N ALA A 8 -1.74 -7.69 -26.98
CA ALA A 8 -0.55 -8.37 -26.51
C ALA A 8 -0.72 -8.92 -25.09
N ALA A 9 -1.34 -8.15 -24.18
CA ALA A 9 -1.67 -8.61 -22.83
C ALA A 9 -2.66 -9.79 -22.86
N SER A 10 -3.67 -9.73 -23.72
CA SER A 10 -4.67 -10.79 -23.89
C SER A 10 -4.06 -12.09 -24.40
N SER A 11 -3.10 -12.00 -25.34
CA SER A 11 -2.41 -13.19 -25.88
C SER A 11 -1.54 -13.88 -24.83
N ARG A 12 -0.81 -13.10 -24.03
CA ARG A 12 0.01 -13.64 -22.93
C ARG A 12 -0.83 -14.28 -21.84
N LEU A 13 -1.97 -13.69 -21.51
CA LEU A 13 -2.90 -14.22 -20.50
C LEU A 13 -3.51 -15.55 -20.94
N ASN A 14 -3.89 -15.68 -22.22
CA ASN A 14 -4.40 -16.93 -22.78
C ASN A 14 -3.35 -18.05 -22.74
N GLU A 15 -2.07 -17.73 -22.98
CA GLU A 15 -0.99 -18.72 -22.90
C GLU A 15 -0.77 -19.22 -21.46
N VAL A 16 -0.78 -18.31 -20.48
CA VAL A 16 -0.69 -18.69 -19.06
C VAL A 16 -1.87 -19.56 -18.64
N LEU A 17 -3.10 -19.21 -19.06
CA LEU A 17 -4.29 -20.02 -18.77
C LEU A 17 -4.21 -21.40 -19.41
N ARG A 18 -3.70 -21.50 -20.64
CA ARG A 18 -3.50 -22.78 -21.33
C ARG A 18 -2.50 -23.66 -20.58
N ILE A 19 -1.41 -23.09 -20.07
CA ILE A 19 -0.42 -23.81 -19.25
C ILE A 19 -1.04 -24.21 -17.90
N ALA A 20 -1.82 -23.34 -17.26
CA ALA A 20 -2.48 -23.67 -15.99
C ALA A 20 -3.54 -24.79 -16.12
N GLN A 21 -4.11 -24.99 -17.31
CA GLN A 21 -5.11 -26.04 -17.56
C GLN A 21 -4.53 -27.46 -17.48
N VAL A 22 -3.25 -27.67 -17.78
CA VAL A 22 -2.59 -28.99 -17.64
C VAL A 22 -2.22 -29.35 -16.21
N PHE A 23 -2.37 -28.43 -15.26
CA PHE A 23 -2.16 -28.69 -13.84
C PHE A 23 -3.38 -29.32 -13.16
N SER A 24 -3.11 -30.11 -12.14
CA SER A 24 -4.13 -30.60 -11.21
C SER A 24 -4.74 -29.45 -10.41
N THR A 25 -5.89 -29.70 -9.78
CA THR A 25 -6.56 -28.70 -8.93
C THR A 25 -5.65 -28.20 -7.80
N SER A 26 -4.89 -29.08 -7.16
CA SER A 26 -3.99 -28.70 -6.06
C SER A 26 -2.85 -27.79 -6.54
N GLU A 27 -2.25 -28.10 -7.69
CA GLU A 27 -1.20 -27.28 -8.30
C GLU A 27 -1.71 -25.90 -8.73
N ARG A 28 -2.94 -25.83 -9.27
CA ARG A 28 -3.57 -24.54 -9.59
C ARG A 28 -3.82 -23.67 -8.36
N VAL A 29 -4.23 -24.27 -7.25
CA VAL A 29 -4.43 -23.54 -5.97
C VAL A 29 -3.10 -23.03 -5.44
N LEU A 30 -2.04 -23.85 -5.48
CA LEU A 30 -0.71 -23.43 -5.07
C LEU A 30 -0.18 -22.29 -5.94
N LEU A 31 -0.33 -22.39 -7.26
CA LEU A 31 0.06 -21.34 -8.20
C LEU A 31 -0.71 -20.04 -7.95
N ALA A 32 -2.02 -20.11 -7.71
CA ALA A 32 -2.83 -18.94 -7.38
C ALA A 32 -2.35 -18.25 -6.10
N LYS A 33 -2.01 -19.04 -5.06
CA LYS A 33 -1.45 -18.50 -3.82
C LYS A 33 -0.10 -17.80 -4.07
N LEU A 34 0.82 -18.43 -4.80
CA LEU A 34 2.14 -17.85 -5.10
C LEU A 34 2.02 -16.54 -5.91
N LEU A 35 1.11 -16.50 -6.89
CA LEU A 35 0.86 -15.29 -7.67
C LEU A 35 0.26 -14.17 -6.80
N LEU A 36 -0.69 -14.51 -5.93
CA LEU A 36 -1.27 -13.55 -5.00
C LEU A 36 -0.21 -13.01 -4.02
N ASP A 37 0.59 -13.89 -3.43
CA ASP A 37 1.67 -13.52 -2.50
C ASP A 37 2.69 -12.58 -3.19
N SER A 38 2.97 -12.77 -4.50
CA SER A 38 3.88 -11.90 -5.26
C SER A 38 3.36 -10.48 -5.46
N VAL A 39 2.04 -10.30 -5.60
CA VAL A 39 1.43 -8.98 -5.76
C VAL A 39 1.33 -8.27 -4.42
N ILE A 40 1.02 -9.01 -3.35
CA ILE A 40 0.87 -8.44 -2.01
C ILE A 40 2.22 -7.90 -1.50
N HIS A 41 3.34 -8.61 -1.73
CA HIS A 41 4.66 -8.15 -1.29
C HIS A 41 5.09 -6.80 -1.90
N GLU A 42 4.72 -6.51 -3.15
CA GLU A 42 5.02 -5.21 -3.77
C GLU A 42 4.22 -4.09 -3.09
N GLN A 43 2.95 -4.34 -2.75
CA GLN A 43 2.10 -3.35 -2.10
C GLN A 43 2.54 -3.05 -0.65
N GLU A 44 2.99 -4.06 0.09
CA GLU A 44 3.47 -3.90 1.47
C GLU A 44 4.77 -3.07 1.53
N GLN A 45 5.66 -3.18 0.52
CA GLN A 45 6.85 -2.33 0.44
C GLN A 45 6.50 -0.87 0.23
N ASP A 46 5.58 -0.57 -0.70
CA ASP A 46 5.16 0.80 -0.96
C ASP A 46 4.50 1.43 0.28
N GLU A 47 3.64 0.69 0.98
CA GLU A 47 2.98 1.18 2.21
C GLU A 47 3.97 1.41 3.36
N ALA A 48 4.97 0.53 3.53
CA ALA A 48 6.03 0.71 4.51
C ALA A 48 6.86 1.97 4.23
N ASP A 49 7.16 2.24 2.96
CA ASP A 49 7.91 3.44 2.55
C ASP A 49 7.10 4.72 2.83
N TRP A 50 5.79 4.72 2.56
CA TRP A 50 4.91 5.85 2.89
C TRP A 50 4.81 6.09 4.40
N GLN A 51 4.70 5.02 5.19
CA GLN A 51 4.67 5.12 6.64
C GLN A 51 5.98 5.68 7.19
N GLN A 52 7.12 5.20 6.69
CA GLN A 52 8.43 5.68 7.12
C GLN A 52 8.66 7.15 6.75
N MET A 53 8.30 7.56 5.53
CA MET A 53 8.35 8.95 5.11
C MET A 53 7.43 9.83 5.97
N GLY A 54 6.18 9.40 6.17
CA GLY A 54 5.20 10.13 6.97
C GLY A 54 5.65 10.31 8.43
N LEU A 55 6.21 9.27 9.04
CA LEU A 55 6.71 9.32 10.42
C LEU A 55 7.86 10.34 10.56
N ALA A 56 8.84 10.30 9.64
CA ALA A 56 9.99 11.22 9.70
C ALA A 56 9.60 12.70 9.53
N PHE A 57 8.60 12.99 8.70
CA PHE A 57 8.05 14.35 8.58
C PHE A 57 7.24 14.74 9.81
N PHE A 58 6.40 13.83 10.31
CA PHE A 58 5.58 14.08 11.49
C PHE A 58 6.44 14.34 12.73
N GLU A 59 7.47 13.53 12.98
CA GLU A 59 8.39 13.73 14.10
C GLU A 59 9.09 15.09 14.06
N LYS A 60 9.39 15.59 12.86
CA LYS A 60 10.01 16.90 12.68
C LYS A 60 9.06 18.05 13.02
N ASP A 61 7.79 17.93 12.67
CA ASP A 61 6.79 18.98 12.86
C ASP A 61 6.04 18.85 14.21
N TRP A 62 6.18 17.73 14.91
CA TRP A 62 5.50 17.45 16.18
C TRP A 62 5.99 18.31 17.35
N ASP A 63 7.27 18.69 17.36
CA ASP A 63 7.85 19.59 18.36
C ASP A 63 8.11 20.98 17.78
N ASN A 64 7.10 21.50 17.08
CA ASN A 64 7.16 22.83 16.49
C ASN A 64 6.99 23.91 17.58
N PRO A 65 8.03 24.72 17.87
CA PRO A 65 7.95 25.77 18.89
C PRO A 65 6.94 26.88 18.55
N ASP A 66 6.57 27.03 17.28
CA ASP A 66 5.51 27.95 16.87
C ASP A 66 4.12 27.45 17.30
N ASP A 67 3.93 26.12 17.38
CA ASP A 67 2.68 25.49 17.83
C ASP A 67 2.59 25.39 19.35
N ALA A 68 3.71 25.49 20.07
CA ALA A 68 3.73 25.58 21.54
C ALA A 68 2.95 26.80 22.09
N ILE A 69 2.71 27.81 21.25
CA ILE A 69 1.84 28.95 21.59
C ILE A 69 0.39 28.49 21.82
N TYR A 70 -0.03 27.36 21.25
CA TYR A 70 -1.35 26.79 21.49
C TYR A 70 -1.41 25.89 22.72
N ASP A 71 -0.32 25.58 23.40
CA ASP A 71 -0.34 24.73 24.61
C ASP A 71 -1.19 25.34 25.73
N ASN A 72 -1.30 26.68 25.76
CA ASN A 72 -2.13 27.42 26.70
C ASN A 72 -3.61 27.52 26.29
N TRP A 73 -4.07 26.76 25.30
CA TRP A 73 -5.46 26.82 24.82
C TRP A 73 -6.50 26.67 25.93
N ARG A 74 -6.18 25.89 26.98
CA ARG A 74 -7.06 25.76 28.15
C ARG A 74 -7.20 27.04 28.94
N GLU A 75 -6.14 27.84 29.04
CA GLU A 75 -6.17 29.15 29.68
C GLU A 75 -6.95 30.16 28.82
N LEU A 76 -6.79 30.10 27.49
CA LEU A 76 -7.49 30.99 26.56
C LEU A 76 -9.01 30.76 26.53
N TYR A 77 -9.44 29.50 26.68
CA TYR A 77 -10.85 29.10 26.62
C TYR A 77 -11.47 28.78 27.99
N GLU A 78 -10.77 29.10 29.09
CA GLU A 78 -11.23 28.87 30.47
C GLU A 78 -11.68 27.42 30.75
N VAL A 79 -11.03 26.44 30.11
CA VAL A 79 -11.37 25.02 30.26
C VAL A 79 -10.81 24.52 31.59
N GLN A 80 -11.70 24.18 32.53
CA GLN A 80 -11.32 23.65 33.83
C GLN A 80 -10.60 22.30 33.70
N ALA A 81 -9.47 22.13 34.40
CA ALA A 81 -8.86 20.83 34.58
C ALA A 81 -9.77 19.98 35.48
N GLY A 82 -10.33 18.91 34.92
CA GLY A 82 -11.14 17.93 35.65
C GLY A 82 -10.31 17.03 36.56
#